data_AF-A0AAV5ZQ43-F1
#
_entry.id   AF-A0AAV5ZQ43-F1
#
_cell.length_a   1.000
_cell.length_b   1.000
_cell.length_c   1.000
_cell.angle_alpha   90.00
_cell.angle_beta   90.00
_cell.angle_gamma   90.00
#
_symmetry.space_group_name_H-M   'P 1'
#
loop_
_entity.id
_entity.type
_entity.pdbx_description
1 polymer ?
#
loop_
_entity_poly.entity_id
_entity_poly.type
_entity_poly.pdbx_seq_one_letter_code
_entity_poly.pdbx_strand_id
1 'polypeptide(L)'
;MKTISALGLATAAILALGPLAMPAPVAALSAPSGIDSRIRLDWEAGTRRGGKPVIRGYVYNDYGRPATDVHLLVETLDASGAVTARTIGFVQGVVQFNDRVYFEVPLKVAGASYRVTVTSFDWKGGGGGGGM
;
A
#
# COMPACT_ATOMS: atom_id res chain seq x y z
N MET A 1 60.09 46.51 30.44
CA MET A 1 59.22 45.97 31.51
C MET A 1 58.27 44.94 30.89
N LYS A 2 58.22 43.73 31.44
CA LYS A 2 57.29 42.64 31.09
C LYS A 2 56.03 42.76 31.96
N THR A 3 54.84 42.56 31.38
CA THR A 3 53.61 41.93 31.97
C THR A 3 52.57 41.81 30.81
N ILE A 4 52.02 40.67 30.36
CA ILE A 4 51.26 39.53 30.92
C ILE A 4 49.74 39.64 30.60
N SER A 5 49.23 38.60 29.88
CA SER A 5 47.87 37.99 29.91
C SER A 5 46.65 38.72 29.33
N ALA A 6 45.60 38.05 28.82
CA ALA A 6 45.33 36.66 28.42
C ALA A 6 43.98 36.60 27.65
N LEU A 7 43.87 35.56 26.81
CA LEU A 7 42.72 34.76 26.36
C LEU A 7 41.26 35.23 26.58
N GLY A 8 40.46 34.96 25.54
CA GLY A 8 39.06 34.56 25.71
C GLY A 8 38.24 34.51 24.42
N LEU A 9 38.53 33.58 23.49
CA LEU A 9 37.55 33.20 22.46
C LEU A 9 36.46 32.35 23.13
N ALA A 10 35.24 32.88 23.23
CA ALA A 10 34.07 32.11 23.64
C ALA A 10 33.37 31.54 22.39
N THR A 11 33.42 30.22 22.28
CA THR A 11 32.81 29.37 21.25
C THR A 11 31.28 29.50 21.26
N ALA A 12 30.68 29.80 20.10
CA ALA A 12 29.24 29.72 19.91
C ALA A 12 28.81 28.25 19.80
N ALA A 13 28.01 27.77 20.74
CA ALA A 13 27.37 26.45 20.66
C ALA A 13 26.11 26.54 19.79
N ILE A 14 26.17 26.01 18.58
CA ILE A 14 24.99 25.81 17.73
C ILE A 14 24.36 24.47 18.14
N LEU A 15 23.17 24.50 18.73
CA LEU A 15 22.34 23.31 18.88
C LEU A 15 21.87 22.86 17.49
N ALA A 16 22.44 21.77 16.99
CA ALA A 16 21.92 21.06 15.83
C ALA A 16 20.65 20.31 16.25
N LEU A 17 19.47 20.87 15.96
CA LEU A 17 18.23 20.10 15.91
C LEU A 17 18.31 19.11 14.75
N GLY A 18 18.57 17.84 15.03
CA GLY A 18 18.42 16.77 14.05
C GLY A 18 16.95 16.64 13.63
N PRO A 19 16.64 16.45 12.33
CA PRO A 19 15.26 16.31 11.88
C PRO A 19 14.65 15.03 12.46
N LEU A 20 13.61 15.18 13.28
CA LEU A 20 12.65 14.11 13.55
C LEU A 20 11.97 13.76 12.23
N ALA A 21 12.39 12.67 11.58
CA ALA A 21 11.66 12.09 10.46
C ALA A 21 10.33 11.54 10.99
N MET A 22 9.28 12.34 10.92
CA MET A 22 7.92 11.86 11.16
C MET A 22 7.56 10.87 10.05
N PRO A 23 7.02 9.68 10.36
CA PRO A 23 6.50 8.80 9.33
C PRO A 23 5.35 9.54 8.61
N ALA A 24 5.52 9.80 7.32
CA ALA A 24 4.47 10.40 6.52
C ALA A 24 3.23 9.48 6.58
N PRO A 25 2.01 10.03 6.64
CA PRO A 25 0.81 9.23 6.48
C PRO A 25 0.86 8.61 5.09
N VAL A 26 0.97 7.29 5.01
CA VAL A 26 0.83 6.55 3.76
C VAL A 26 -0.64 6.67 3.37
N ALA A 27 -0.96 7.59 2.47
CA ALA A 27 -2.32 7.76 2.01
C ALA A 27 -2.77 6.48 1.29
N ALA A 28 -3.92 5.94 1.69
CA ALA A 28 -4.54 4.84 0.98
C ALA A 28 -4.87 5.28 -0.46
N LEU A 29 -4.37 4.55 -1.46
CA LEU A 29 -4.72 4.81 -2.84
C LEU A 29 -6.05 4.13 -3.15
N SER A 30 -7.03 4.93 -3.57
CA SER A 30 -8.30 4.45 -4.11
C SER A 30 -8.14 4.26 -5.62
N ALA A 31 -8.27 3.03 -6.10
CA ALA A 31 -8.25 2.71 -7.53
C ALA A 31 -9.53 1.95 -7.93
N PRO A 32 -10.13 2.26 -9.10
CA PRO A 32 -11.11 1.36 -9.70
C PRO A 32 -10.49 -0.03 -9.84
N SER A 33 -11.27 -1.10 -9.66
CA SER A 33 -10.80 -2.48 -9.83
C SER A 33 -10.11 -2.75 -11.18
N GLY A 34 -10.41 -1.91 -12.18
CA GLY A 34 -9.90 -1.98 -13.56
C GLY A 34 -10.80 -2.80 -14.47
N ILE A 35 -11.65 -3.66 -13.90
CA ILE A 35 -12.51 -4.60 -14.62
C ILE A 35 -14.01 -4.36 -14.38
N ASP A 36 -14.41 -3.80 -13.24
CA ASP A 36 -15.80 -3.42 -12.94
C ASP A 36 -15.85 -2.29 -11.89
N SER A 37 -16.49 -1.16 -12.21
CA SER A 37 -16.53 0.01 -11.32
C SER A 37 -17.28 -0.22 -10.01
N ARG A 38 -18.09 -1.29 -9.91
CA ARG A 38 -18.84 -1.64 -8.69
C ARG A 38 -17.97 -2.38 -7.66
N ILE A 39 -16.80 -2.85 -8.08
CA ILE A 39 -15.76 -3.31 -7.18
C ILE A 39 -14.72 -2.20 -7.07
N ARG A 40 -14.49 -1.76 -5.83
CA ARG A 40 -13.54 -0.69 -5.50
C ARG A 40 -12.43 -1.24 -4.61
N LEU A 41 -11.24 -0.67 -4.76
CA LEU A 41 -10.07 -1.06 -3.99
C LEU A 41 -9.49 0.16 -3.29
N ASP A 42 -9.35 0.07 -1.96
CA ASP A 42 -8.52 0.99 -1.18
C ASP A 42 -7.39 0.19 -0.55
N TRP A 43 -6.14 0.64 -0.72
CA TRP A 43 -4.98 -0.10 -0.22
C TRP A 43 -3.82 0.81 0.17
N GLU A 44 -2.95 0.27 1.00
CA GLU A 44 -1.69 0.90 1.41
C GLU A 44 -0.54 -0.12 1.45
N ALA A 45 0.68 0.38 1.30
CA ALA A 45 1.88 -0.41 1.57
C ALA A 45 2.20 -0.39 3.07
N GLY A 46 2.60 -1.53 3.60
CA GLY A 46 2.96 -1.68 5.00
C GLY A 46 4.04 -2.74 5.22
N THR A 47 4.26 -3.05 6.49
CA THR A 47 5.17 -4.12 6.90
C THR A 47 4.51 -5.00 7.96
N ARG A 48 4.75 -6.31 7.89
CA ARG A 48 4.39 -7.27 8.93
C ARG A 48 5.53 -7.38 9.95
N ARG A 49 5.25 -8.02 11.09
CA ARG A 49 6.26 -8.49 12.05
C ARG A 49 7.46 -9.11 11.32
N GLY A 50 8.66 -8.65 11.68
CA GLY A 50 9.91 -9.05 11.03
C GLY A 50 10.26 -8.25 9.77
N GLY A 51 9.62 -7.10 9.54
CA GLY A 51 9.96 -6.16 8.46
C GLY A 51 9.58 -6.63 7.05
N LYS A 52 8.76 -7.68 6.94
CA LYS A 52 8.35 -8.22 5.64
C LYS A 52 7.33 -7.29 4.97
N PRO A 53 7.54 -6.86 3.72
CA PRO A 53 6.62 -5.97 3.03
C PRO A 53 5.28 -6.64 2.75
N VAL A 54 4.20 -5.85 2.82
CA VAL A 54 2.82 -6.30 2.59
C VAL A 54 2.01 -5.18 1.93
N ILE A 55 1.11 -5.52 1.03
CA ILE A 55 -0.02 -4.65 0.65
C ILE A 55 -1.23 -5.08 1.45
N ARG A 56 -1.92 -4.12 2.06
CA ARG A 56 -3.15 -4.38 2.80
C ARG A 56 -4.22 -3.37 2.46
N GLY A 57 -5.47 -3.74 2.68
CA GLY A 57 -6.57 -2.84 2.36
C GLY A 57 -7.92 -3.51 2.39
N TYR A 58 -8.86 -2.90 1.69
CA TYR A 58 -10.23 -3.38 1.58
C TYR A 58 -10.65 -3.44 0.12
N VAL A 59 -11.36 -4.51 -0.23
CA VAL A 59 -12.18 -4.56 -1.43
C VAL A 59 -13.61 -4.23 -1.02
N TYR A 60 -14.19 -3.25 -1.70
CA TYR A 60 -15.58 -2.82 -1.53
C TYR A 60 -16.43 -3.39 -2.65
N ASN A 61 -17.64 -3.79 -2.30
CA ASN A 61 -18.66 -4.20 -3.24
C ASN A 61 -19.85 -3.25 -3.13
N ASP A 62 -19.92 -2.30 -4.05
CA ASP A 62 -21.01 -1.32 -4.13
C ASP A 62 -22.19 -1.87 -4.94
N TYR A 63 -22.18 -3.18 -5.25
CA TYR A 63 -23.24 -3.85 -5.99
C TYR A 63 -24.24 -4.55 -5.09
N GLY A 64 -25.48 -4.69 -5.57
CA GLY A 64 -26.55 -5.44 -4.91
C GLY A 64 -26.42 -6.96 -4.97
N ARG A 65 -25.26 -7.52 -5.34
CA ARG A 65 -24.97 -8.97 -5.32
C ARG A 65 -23.63 -9.24 -4.65
N PRO A 66 -23.49 -10.33 -3.86
CA PRO A 66 -22.20 -10.70 -3.28
C PRO A 66 -21.17 -11.07 -4.36
N ALA A 67 -19.92 -10.71 -4.17
CA ALA A 67 -18.79 -11.16 -4.99
C ALA A 67 -18.00 -12.29 -4.31
N THR A 68 -17.54 -13.25 -5.09
CA THR A 68 -16.66 -14.35 -4.67
C THR A 68 -15.42 -14.39 -5.55
N ASP A 69 -14.44 -15.21 -5.15
CA ASP A 69 -13.27 -15.53 -5.98
C ASP A 69 -12.51 -14.28 -6.48
N VAL A 70 -12.43 -13.26 -5.61
CA VAL A 70 -11.79 -11.98 -5.94
C VAL A 70 -10.28 -12.13 -5.91
N HIS A 71 -9.65 -12.03 -7.08
CA HIS A 71 -8.19 -12.11 -7.25
C HIS A 71 -7.60 -10.72 -7.45
N LEU A 72 -6.43 -10.53 -6.85
CA LEU A 72 -5.67 -9.29 -6.91
C LEU A 72 -4.31 -9.55 -7.56
N LEU A 73 -3.84 -8.60 -8.37
CA LEU A 73 -2.46 -8.52 -8.81
C LEU A 73 -1.80 -7.31 -8.17
N VAL A 74 -0.70 -7.57 -7.46
CA VAL A 74 0.21 -6.53 -6.99
C VAL A 74 1.45 -6.53 -7.88
N GLU A 75 1.67 -5.44 -8.59
CA GLU A 75 2.95 -5.15 -9.25
C GLU A 75 3.81 -4.29 -8.32
N THR A 76 5.06 -4.71 -8.13
CA THR A 76 6.10 -3.95 -7.41
C THR A 76 6.93 -3.18 -8.43
N LEU A 77 7.08 -1.87 -8.23
CA LEU A 77 7.75 -0.99 -9.18
C LEU A 77 9.04 -0.43 -8.56
N ASP A 78 10.08 -0.27 -9.37
CA ASP A 78 11.27 0.49 -9.00
C ASP A 78 11.06 2.02 -9.13
N ALA A 79 12.11 2.79 -8.86
CA ALA A 79 12.06 4.25 -8.90
C ALA A 79 11.84 4.83 -10.31
N SER A 80 12.10 4.05 -11.37
CA SER A 80 11.82 4.43 -12.76
C SER A 80 10.38 4.11 -13.18
N GLY A 81 9.63 3.40 -12.33
CA GLY A 81 8.29 2.90 -12.63
C GLY A 81 8.28 1.55 -13.36
N ALA A 82 9.43 0.89 -13.51
CA ALA A 82 9.50 -0.44 -14.13
C ALA A 82 9.02 -1.51 -13.13
N VAL A 83 8.24 -2.48 -13.63
CA VAL A 83 7.75 -3.60 -12.82
C VAL A 83 8.89 -4.58 -12.56
N THR A 84 9.26 -4.73 -11.29
CA THR A 84 10.35 -5.62 -10.84
C THR A 84 9.84 -6.93 -10.25
N ALA A 85 8.60 -6.96 -9.77
CA ALA A 85 7.95 -8.19 -9.30
C ALA A 85 6.43 -8.15 -9.46
N ARG A 86 5.82 -9.33 -9.52
CA ARG A 86 4.37 -9.52 -9.55
C ARG A 86 3.98 -10.54 -8.49
N THR A 87 2.96 -10.22 -7.70
CA THR A 87 2.42 -11.09 -6.65
C THR A 87 0.92 -11.20 -6.81
N ILE A 88 0.40 -12.42 -6.86
CA ILE A 88 -1.04 -12.68 -6.89
C ILE A 88 -1.52 -12.83 -5.44
N GLY A 89 -2.58 -12.12 -5.11
CA GLY A 89 -3.31 -12.22 -3.86
C GLY A 89 -4.77 -12.56 -4.10
N PHE A 90 -5.48 -12.85 -3.03
CA PHE A 90 -6.92 -13.11 -3.07
C PHE A 90 -7.59 -12.53 -1.84
N VAL A 91 -8.83 -12.09 -1.99
CA VAL A 91 -9.66 -11.71 -0.85
C VAL A 91 -10.24 -12.97 -0.24
N GLN A 92 -10.07 -13.14 1.07
CA GLN A 92 -10.56 -14.31 1.77
C GLN A 92 -12.07 -14.17 2.03
N GLY A 93 -12.86 -15.07 1.45
CA GLY A 93 -14.30 -15.15 1.66
C GLY A 93 -15.13 -14.42 0.61
N VAL A 94 -16.34 -14.04 1.00
CA VAL A 94 -17.33 -13.40 0.14
C VAL A 94 -17.39 -11.91 0.47
N VAL A 95 -17.28 -11.06 -0.54
CA VAL A 95 -17.54 -9.62 -0.38
C VAL A 95 -19.05 -9.41 -0.50
N GLN A 96 -19.74 -9.30 0.63
CA GLN A 96 -21.20 -9.13 0.65
C GLN A 96 -21.62 -7.84 -0.08
N PHE A 97 -22.89 -7.77 -0.46
CA PHE A 97 -23.44 -6.59 -1.14
C PHE A 97 -23.37 -5.36 -0.22
N ASN A 98 -22.97 -4.21 -0.78
CA ASN A 98 -22.77 -2.95 -0.04
C ASN A 98 -21.86 -3.09 1.20
N ASP A 99 -20.87 -4.00 1.12
CA ASP A 99 -19.95 -4.29 2.21
C ASP A 99 -18.50 -4.29 1.70
N ARG A 100 -17.55 -4.50 2.61
CA ARG A 100 -16.12 -4.59 2.30
C ARG A 100 -15.45 -5.74 3.04
N VAL A 101 -14.42 -6.30 2.42
CA VAL A 101 -13.60 -7.34 3.04
C VAL A 101 -12.14 -6.91 3.06
N TYR A 102 -11.50 -7.12 4.22
CA TYR A 102 -10.08 -6.87 4.41
C TYR A 102 -9.24 -7.90 3.67
N PHE A 103 -8.10 -7.46 3.12
CA PHE A 103 -7.13 -8.34 2.52
C PHE A 103 -5.69 -7.95 2.91
N GLU A 104 -4.80 -8.94 2.86
CA GLU A 104 -3.35 -8.77 2.92
C GLU A 104 -2.68 -9.61 1.83
N VAL A 105 -1.73 -9.02 1.12
CA VAL A 105 -0.89 -9.68 0.13
C VAL A 105 0.58 -9.50 0.54
N PRO A 106 1.22 -10.52 1.14
CA PRO A 106 2.64 -10.48 1.46
C PRO A 106 3.49 -10.37 0.20
N LEU A 107 4.46 -9.47 0.19
CA LEU A 107 5.35 -9.27 -0.95
C LEU A 107 6.70 -9.96 -0.73
N LYS A 108 7.32 -10.40 -1.82
CA LYS A 108 8.67 -11.00 -1.81
C LYS A 108 9.76 -9.94 -1.63
N VAL A 109 9.56 -8.77 -2.25
CA VAL A 109 10.50 -7.65 -2.29
C VAL A 109 9.74 -6.35 -2.10
N ALA A 110 10.36 -5.37 -1.46
CA ALA A 110 9.83 -4.01 -1.38
C ALA A 110 10.12 -3.26 -2.69
N GLY A 111 9.18 -2.42 -3.11
CA GLY A 111 9.35 -1.51 -4.25
C GLY A 111 9.41 -0.06 -3.82
N ALA A 112 9.79 0.81 -4.75
CA ALA A 112 9.67 2.26 -4.59
C ALA A 112 8.19 2.69 -4.67
N SER A 113 7.39 1.98 -5.46
CA SER A 113 5.94 2.14 -5.53
C SER A 113 5.24 0.83 -5.91
N TYR A 114 3.92 0.81 -5.87
CA TYR A 114 3.11 -0.39 -6.14
C TYR A 114 1.90 -0.04 -7.01
N ARG A 115 1.46 -1.01 -7.81
CA ARG A 115 0.17 -0.98 -8.50
C ARG A 115 -0.62 -2.19 -8.06
N VAL A 116 -1.88 -1.98 -7.69
CA VAL A 116 -2.78 -3.06 -7.26
C VAL A 116 -4.04 -3.01 -8.09
N THR A 117 -4.41 -4.14 -8.67
CA THR A 117 -5.61 -4.29 -9.50
C THR A 117 -6.38 -5.52 -9.10
N VAL A 118 -7.69 -5.51 -9.33
CA VAL A 118 -8.50 -6.74 -9.29
C VAL A 118 -8.43 -7.36 -10.69
N THR A 119 -8.10 -8.64 -10.76
CA THR A 119 -7.95 -9.33 -12.06
C THR A 119 -9.15 -10.19 -12.42
N SER A 120 -9.86 -10.70 -11.42
CA SER A 120 -11.08 -11.50 -11.61
C SER A 120 -11.91 -11.53 -10.33
N PHE A 121 -13.21 -11.79 -10.47
CA PHE A 121 -14.15 -12.13 -9.41
C PHE A 121 -15.41 -12.73 -10.05
N ASP A 122 -16.25 -13.36 -9.23
CA ASP A 122 -17.55 -13.90 -9.65
C ASP A 122 -18.70 -13.28 -8.85
N TRP A 123 -19.86 -13.05 -9.48
CA TRP A 123 -21.07 -12.61 -8.77
C TRP A 123 -21.89 -13.81 -8.28
N LYS A 124 -22.12 -13.91 -6.98
CA LYS A 124 -22.97 -14.95 -6.41
C LYS A 124 -24.43 -14.77 -6.87
N GLY A 125 -25.01 -15.82 -7.42
CA GLY A 125 -26.42 -15.86 -7.84
C GLY A 125 -26.71 -15.29 -9.24
N GLY A 126 -25.68 -14.85 -9.98
CA GLY A 126 -25.77 -14.67 -11.43
C GLY A 126 -25.15 -15.89 -12.11
N GLY A 127 -25.96 -16.68 -12.82
CA GLY A 127 -25.42 -17.74 -13.67
C GLY A 127 -24.33 -17.16 -14.58
N GLY A 128 -23.20 -17.87 -14.67
CA GLY A 128 -22.04 -17.47 -15.45
C GLY A 128 -22.44 -17.02 -16.85
N GLY A 129 -22.26 -15.73 -17.12
CA GLY A 129 -22.25 -15.19 -18.46
C GLY A 129 -20.89 -15.41 -19.10
N GLY A 130 -20.45 -16.67 -19.17
CA GLY A 130 -19.45 -17.06 -20.16
C GLY A 130 -20.10 -16.86 -21.53
N GLY A 131 -19.76 -15.76 -22.18
CA GLY A 131 -20.31 -15.38 -23.47
C GLY A 131 -19.21 -14.81 -24.35
N MET A 132 -18.71 -15.69 -25.22
CA MET A 132 -17.87 -15.54 -26.43
C MET A 132 -16.46 -14.94 -26.30
#